data_AF-A0A5N3ZY47-F1
#
_entry.id   AF-A0A5N3ZY47-F1
#
_cell.length_a   1.000
_cell.length_b   1.000
_cell.length_c   1.000
_cell.angle_alpha   90.00
_cell.angle_beta   90.00
_cell.angle_gamma   90.00
#
_symmetry.space_group_name_H-M   'P 1'
#
loop_
_entity.id
_entity.type
_entity.pdbx_description
1 polymer ?
#
loop_
_entity_poly.entity_id
_entity_poly.type
_entity_poly.pdbx_seq_one_letter_code
_entity_poly.pdbx_strand_id
1 'polypeptide(L)'
;MANIRSTSEGLDIKIPRRIKTSRKNAFQPSLSLPFYEENTNTCVATASTILLYIEKTSRVRNSDACGNLIITFKYPHKNASAQTISRWIRQTMLDAGIDTEQFSAHSTRHAATSLAKRKGVPLDIIHSAAGWSKNSKTFAKFYKRPLRDPHAFAKAILANKS
;
A
#
# COMPACT_ATOMS: atom_id res chain seq x y z
N MET A 1 12.72 4.27 16.66
CA MET A 1 12.41 3.73 15.31
C MET A 1 13.57 4.02 14.35
N ALA A 2 14.65 3.22 14.40
CA ALA A 2 15.89 3.54 13.69
C ALA A 2 15.82 3.45 12.15
N ASN A 3 14.74 2.88 11.59
CA ASN A 3 14.63 2.58 10.17
C ASN A 3 13.84 3.64 9.37
N ILE A 4 13.32 4.68 10.03
CA ILE A 4 12.54 5.75 9.39
C ILE A 4 13.38 7.02 9.43
N ARG A 5 13.64 7.62 8.27
CA ARG A 5 14.40 8.86 8.12
C ARG A 5 13.53 9.91 7.46
N SER A 6 13.51 11.12 8.02
CA SER A 6 12.89 12.26 7.36
C SER A 6 13.88 12.87 6.37
N THR A 7 13.39 13.25 5.20
CA THR A 7 14.12 14.03 4.19
C THR A 7 13.37 15.36 3.95
N SER A 8 13.91 16.24 3.12
CA SER A 8 13.21 17.46 2.70
C SER A 8 11.95 17.19 1.87
N GLU A 9 11.91 16.03 1.19
CA GLU A 9 10.83 15.67 0.26
C GLU A 9 9.81 14.70 0.88
N GLY A 10 10.11 14.08 2.02
CA GLY A 10 9.23 13.08 2.62
C GLY A 10 9.87 12.21 3.70
N LEU A 11 9.44 10.95 3.74
CA LEU A 11 9.99 9.90 4.58
C LEU A 11 10.61 8.78 3.75
N ASP A 12 11.79 8.36 4.18
CA ASP A 12 12.46 7.16 3.73
C ASP A 12 12.41 6.08 4.83
N ILE A 13 11.73 4.97 4.53
CA ILE A 13 11.59 3.84 5.44
C ILE A 13 12.43 2.68 4.91
N LYS A 14 13.51 2.34 5.62
CA LYS A 14 14.37 1.20 5.31
C LYS A 14 13.71 -0.11 5.76
N ILE A 15 13.79 -1.14 4.93
CA ILE A 15 13.29 -2.48 5.25
C ILE A 15 14.51 -3.39 5.45
N PRO A 16 15.07 -3.49 6.68
CA PRO A 16 16.28 -4.27 6.93
C PRO A 16 16.03 -5.78 6.87
N ARG A 17 14.76 -6.21 7.07
CA ARG A 17 14.38 -7.61 7.02
C ARG A 17 14.41 -8.11 5.57
N ARG A 18 15.00 -9.29 5.36
CA ARG A 18 14.94 -9.97 4.07
C ARG A 18 13.49 -10.28 3.68
N ILE A 19 13.10 -9.85 2.49
CA ILE A 19 11.80 -10.17 1.88
C ILE A 19 12.00 -11.08 0.68
N LYS A 20 10.90 -11.59 0.11
CA LYS A 20 10.92 -12.51 -1.05
C LYS A 20 11.72 -11.98 -2.25
N THR A 21 11.84 -10.67 -2.39
CA THR A 21 12.62 -10.03 -3.47
C THR A 21 14.05 -9.65 -3.08
N SER A 22 14.47 -9.85 -1.82
CA SER A 22 15.86 -9.63 -1.40
C SER A 22 16.79 -10.67 -2.04
N ARG A 23 17.97 -10.24 -2.50
CA ARG A 23 18.98 -11.11 -3.13
C ARG A 23 20.38 -10.74 -2.64
N LYS A 24 21.32 -11.69 -2.71
CA LYS A 24 22.74 -11.41 -2.42
C LYS A 24 23.24 -10.33 -3.39
N ASN A 25 23.99 -9.36 -2.88
CA ASN A 25 24.53 -8.21 -3.63
C ASN A 25 23.48 -7.28 -4.27
N ALA A 26 22.20 -7.39 -3.90
CA ALA A 26 21.17 -6.43 -4.31
C ALA A 26 20.88 -5.44 -3.17
N PHE A 27 20.55 -4.20 -3.53
CA PHE A 27 20.11 -3.20 -2.56
C PHE A 27 18.86 -3.70 -1.80
N GLN A 28 18.83 -3.48 -0.49
CA GLN A 28 17.61 -3.72 0.28
C GLN A 28 16.56 -2.69 -0.12
N PRO A 29 15.29 -3.10 -0.21
CA PRO A 29 14.22 -2.19 -0.58
C PRO A 29 14.00 -1.13 0.51
N SER A 30 13.69 0.08 0.07
CA SER A 30 13.17 1.15 0.92
C SER A 30 11.85 1.66 0.36
N LEU A 31 10.99 2.13 1.25
CA LEU A 31 9.74 2.79 0.91
C LEU A 31 9.95 4.30 1.09
N SER A 32 9.84 5.03 -0.02
CA SER A 32 9.88 6.49 -0.03
C SER A 32 8.46 7.03 -0.15
N LEU A 33 8.07 7.89 0.78
CA LEU A 33 6.73 8.49 0.86
C LEU A 33 6.88 10.00 0.84
N PRO A 34 6.34 10.70 -0.16
CA PRO A 34 6.47 12.15 -0.22
C PRO A 34 5.60 12.84 0.84
N PHE A 35 5.96 14.08 1.16
CA PHE A 35 5.01 15.03 1.74
C PHE A 35 3.98 15.42 0.67
N TYR A 36 2.73 15.62 1.09
CA TYR A 36 1.67 16.10 0.20
C TYR A 36 0.98 17.27 0.87
N GLU A 37 1.15 18.46 0.29
CA GLU A 37 0.71 19.73 0.88
C GLU A 37 -0.64 20.21 0.33
N GLU A 38 -1.05 19.71 -0.84
CA GLU A 38 -2.25 20.19 -1.54
C GLU A 38 -3.57 19.78 -0.86
N ASN A 39 -3.61 18.66 -0.13
CA ASN A 39 -4.80 18.24 0.61
C ASN A 39 -4.46 17.38 1.83
N THR A 40 -4.50 18.00 3.01
CA THR A 40 -4.23 17.36 4.31
C THR A 40 -5.37 16.44 4.77
N ASN A 41 -6.60 16.63 4.27
CA ASN A 41 -7.78 15.87 4.70
C ASN A 41 -7.94 14.52 3.99
N THR A 42 -7.31 14.33 2.83
CA THR A 42 -7.33 13.04 2.08
C THR A 42 -6.13 12.14 2.38
N CYS A 43 -5.29 12.52 3.35
CA CYS A 43 -3.89 12.15 3.43
C CYS A 43 -3.58 10.91 4.29
N VAL A 44 -4.29 9.80 4.10
CA VAL A 44 -4.14 8.61 4.96
C VAL A 44 -2.75 7.94 4.84
N ALA A 45 -1.98 8.24 3.79
CA ALA A 45 -0.71 7.56 3.49
C ALA A 45 0.50 8.48 3.21
N THR A 46 0.53 9.68 3.79
CA THR A 46 1.68 10.58 3.63
C THR A 46 2.68 10.51 4.77
N ALA A 47 3.88 11.01 4.48
CA ALA A 47 4.95 11.21 5.43
C ALA A 47 4.45 11.86 6.74
N SER A 48 3.61 12.89 6.66
CA SER A 48 3.04 13.61 7.81
C SER A 48 2.18 12.72 8.71
N THR A 49 1.31 11.88 8.13
CA THR A 49 0.44 10.96 8.89
C THR A 49 1.25 9.92 9.65
N ILE A 50 2.33 9.43 9.05
CA ILE A 50 3.24 8.48 9.72
C ILE A 50 3.95 9.14 10.89
N LEU A 51 4.48 10.36 10.70
CA LEU A 51 5.13 11.11 11.77
C LEU A 51 4.16 11.39 12.93
N LEU A 52 2.96 11.88 12.62
CA LEU A 52 1.91 12.14 13.60
C LEU A 52 1.53 10.85 14.36
N TYR A 53 1.38 9.73 13.65
CA TYR A 53 1.09 8.45 14.29
C TYR A 53 2.20 8.04 15.25
N ILE A 54 3.48 8.17 14.87
CA ILE A 54 4.63 7.86 15.72
C ILE A 54 4.62 8.74 16.98
N GLU A 55 4.38 10.05 16.81
CA GLU A 55 4.29 11.00 17.91
C GLU A 55 3.17 10.62 18.90
N LYS A 56 1.95 10.40 18.39
CA LYS A 56 0.77 10.06 19.22
C LYS A 56 0.92 8.71 19.93
N THR A 57 1.68 7.79 19.35
CA THR A 57 1.91 6.46 19.94
C THR A 57 3.21 6.38 20.75
N SER A 58 4.00 7.44 20.85
CA SER A 58 5.30 7.46 21.53
C SER A 58 5.24 6.90 22.95
N ARG A 59 4.22 7.30 23.74
CA ARG A 59 4.03 6.91 25.14
C ARG A 59 3.75 5.42 25.35
N VAL A 60 3.24 4.73 24.33
CA VAL A 60 2.86 3.31 24.42
C VAL A 60 3.82 2.39 23.67
N ARG A 61 4.84 2.95 23.02
CA ARG A 61 5.90 2.21 22.33
C ARG A 61 6.98 1.83 23.32
N ASN A 62 6.69 0.84 24.16
CA ASN A 62 7.71 0.19 24.98
C ASN A 62 8.74 -0.47 24.05
N SER A 63 10.01 -0.08 24.18
CA SER A 63 11.10 -0.42 23.26
C SER A 63 11.24 -1.92 23.00
N ASP A 64 10.95 -2.74 24.02
CA ASP A 64 11.24 -4.16 23.99
C ASP A 64 10.14 -4.99 23.32
N ALA A 65 8.92 -4.45 23.21
CA ALA A 65 7.75 -5.15 22.67
C ALA A 65 7.22 -4.58 21.33
N CYS A 66 7.63 -3.35 20.97
CA CYS A 66 7.07 -2.57 19.86
C CYS A 66 8.13 -2.09 18.85
N GLY A 67 8.80 -3.03 18.18
CA GLY A 67 9.78 -2.74 17.12
C GLY A 67 9.21 -2.33 15.76
N ASN A 68 7.92 -2.58 15.50
CA ASN A 68 7.28 -2.27 14.22
C ASN A 68 6.61 -0.89 14.21
N LEU A 69 6.38 -0.35 13.01
CA LEU A 69 5.63 0.89 12.84
C LEU A 69 4.23 0.75 13.44
N ILE A 70 3.46 -0.26 13.00
CA ILE A 70 2.07 -0.44 13.42
C ILE A 70 1.99 -1.29 14.70
N ILE A 71 1.32 -0.78 15.72
CA ILE A 71 1.13 -1.41 17.03
C ILE A 71 -0.36 -1.60 17.36
N THR A 72 -0.67 -2.53 18.25
CA THR A 72 -2.03 -2.78 18.76
C THR A 72 -2.48 -1.66 19.70
N PHE A 73 -3.75 -1.26 19.60
CA PHE A 73 -4.33 -0.23 20.46
C PHE A 73 -4.80 -0.76 21.83
N LYS A 74 -4.97 -2.08 21.99
CA LYS A 74 -5.36 -2.71 23.26
C LYS A 74 -4.12 -3.10 24.07
N TYR A 75 -4.15 -2.86 25.37
CA TYR A 75 -3.12 -3.31 26.32
C TYR A 75 -3.12 -4.85 26.46
N PRO A 76 -1.95 -5.50 26.59
CA PRO A 76 -0.60 -4.93 26.43
C PRO A 76 -0.32 -4.54 24.97
N HIS A 77 0.24 -3.34 24.76
CA HIS A 77 0.59 -2.84 23.43
C HIS A 77 1.74 -3.65 22.83
N LYS A 78 1.52 -4.20 21.63
CA LYS A 78 2.47 -5.07 20.92
C LYS A 78 2.48 -4.73 19.43
N ASN A 79 3.46 -5.27 18.71
CA ASN A 79 3.45 -5.24 17.25
C ASN A 79 2.14 -5.81 16.68
N ALA A 80 1.49 -5.09 15.78
CA ALA A 80 0.32 -5.61 15.09
C ALA A 80 0.73 -6.75 14.14
N SER A 81 0.04 -7.88 14.21
CA SER A 81 0.25 -9.00 13.29
C SER A 81 -0.33 -8.70 11.91
N ALA A 82 0.13 -9.42 10.88
CA ALA A 82 -0.46 -9.31 9.54
C ALA A 82 -1.97 -9.61 9.53
N GLN A 83 -2.42 -10.57 10.34
CA GLN A 83 -3.84 -10.89 10.53
C GLN A 83 -4.61 -9.74 11.17
N THR A 84 -4.03 -9.06 12.16
CA THR A 84 -4.65 -7.91 12.81
C THR A 84 -4.81 -6.75 11.84
N ILE A 85 -3.77 -6.43 11.08
CA ILE A 85 -3.81 -5.39 10.06
C ILE A 85 -4.83 -5.73 8.97
N SER A 86 -4.88 -7.00 8.53
CA SER A 86 -5.88 -7.48 7.55
C SER A 86 -7.31 -7.27 8.05
N ARG A 87 -7.59 -7.57 9.33
CA ARG A 87 -8.91 -7.32 9.94
C ARG A 87 -9.24 -5.82 9.99
N TRP A 88 -8.29 -4.97 10.36
CA TRP A 88 -8.53 -3.52 10.37
C TRP A 88 -8.82 -2.98 8.97
N ILE A 89 -8.07 -3.42 7.95
CA ILE A 89 -8.36 -3.05 6.56
C ILE A 89 -9.77 -3.49 6.16
N ARG A 90 -10.16 -4.72 6.47
CA ARG A 90 -11.51 -5.22 6.16
C ARG A 90 -12.59 -4.41 6.88
N GLN A 91 -12.38 -4.08 8.16
CA GLN A 91 -13.32 -3.24 8.91
C GLN A 91 -13.44 -1.85 8.28
N THR A 92 -12.32 -1.20 7.94
CA THR A 92 -12.33 0.11 7.26
C THR A 92 -13.03 0.05 5.91
N MET A 93 -12.91 -1.06 5.16
CA MET A 93 -13.66 -1.26 3.92
C MET A 93 -15.17 -1.33 4.19
N LEU A 94 -15.59 -2.08 5.22
CA LEU A 94 -17.00 -2.18 5.61
C LEU A 94 -17.56 -0.81 6.02
N ASP A 95 -16.83 -0.07 6.84
CA ASP A 95 -17.22 1.26 7.32
C ASP A 95 -17.32 2.27 6.15
N ALA A 96 -16.56 2.06 5.08
CA ALA A 96 -16.63 2.82 3.84
C ALA A 96 -17.73 2.33 2.86
N GLY A 97 -18.58 1.38 3.27
CA GLY A 97 -19.67 0.84 2.45
C GLY A 97 -19.22 -0.14 1.36
N ILE A 98 -18.00 -0.69 1.44
CA ILE A 98 -17.51 -1.70 0.49
C ILE A 98 -17.96 -3.08 0.97
N ASP A 99 -18.56 -3.86 0.06
CA ASP A 99 -18.96 -5.24 0.34
C ASP A 99 -17.73 -6.12 0.66
N THR A 100 -17.60 -6.50 1.93
CA THR A 100 -16.46 -7.31 2.37
C THR A 100 -16.64 -8.82 2.15
N GLU A 101 -17.83 -9.29 1.79
CA GLU A 101 -18.04 -10.67 1.33
C GLU A 101 -17.44 -10.86 -0.06
N GLN A 102 -17.57 -9.84 -0.91
CA GLN A 102 -16.94 -9.83 -2.24
C GLN A 102 -15.47 -9.38 -2.21
N PHE A 103 -15.10 -8.41 -1.36
CA PHE A 103 -13.77 -7.82 -1.34
C PHE A 103 -13.03 -8.06 -0.01
N SER A 104 -11.82 -8.62 -0.10
CA SER A 104 -10.94 -8.82 1.06
C SER A 104 -9.94 -7.68 1.23
N ALA A 105 -9.21 -7.68 2.34
CA ALA A 105 -8.09 -6.77 2.54
C ALA A 105 -7.06 -6.82 1.38
N HIS A 106 -6.87 -7.98 0.75
CA HIS A 106 -5.99 -8.11 -0.41
C HIS A 106 -6.51 -7.38 -1.67
N SER A 107 -7.83 -7.17 -1.77
CA SER A 107 -8.45 -6.44 -2.89
C SER A 107 -7.97 -4.99 -2.96
N THR A 108 -7.60 -4.38 -1.83
CA THR A 108 -7.03 -3.01 -1.80
C THR A 108 -5.74 -2.92 -2.63
N ARG A 109 -4.84 -3.88 -2.47
CA ARG A 109 -3.59 -3.99 -3.26
C ARG A 109 -3.88 -4.20 -4.74
N HIS A 110 -4.90 -5.01 -5.05
CA HIS A 110 -5.34 -5.27 -6.42
C HIS A 110 -5.85 -3.99 -7.08
N ALA A 111 -6.72 -3.25 -6.40
CA ALA A 111 -7.28 -1.99 -6.88
C ALA A 111 -6.19 -0.92 -7.08
N ALA A 112 -5.29 -0.76 -6.11
CA ALA A 112 -4.22 0.24 -6.16
C ALA A 112 -3.28 0.02 -7.37
N THR A 113 -2.77 -1.21 -7.54
CA THR A 113 -1.87 -1.54 -8.66
C THR A 113 -2.59 -1.48 -10.02
N SER A 114 -3.86 -1.87 -10.08
CA SER A 114 -4.69 -1.71 -11.29
C SER A 114 -4.84 -0.23 -11.67
N LEU A 115 -5.16 0.62 -10.69
CA LEU A 115 -5.35 2.05 -10.90
C LEU A 115 -4.06 2.72 -11.35
N ALA A 116 -2.93 2.41 -10.70
CA ALA A 116 -1.62 2.92 -11.11
C ALA A 116 -1.34 2.60 -12.59
N LYS A 117 -1.63 1.36 -13.03
CA LYS A 117 -1.47 0.99 -14.44
C LYS A 117 -2.42 1.77 -15.36
N ARG A 118 -3.68 1.97 -14.96
CA ARG A 118 -4.64 2.79 -15.73
C ARG A 118 -4.21 4.26 -15.83
N LYS A 119 -3.54 4.78 -14.80
CA LYS A 119 -2.94 6.12 -14.78
C LYS A 119 -1.60 6.20 -15.53
N GLY A 120 -1.19 5.13 -16.22
CA GLY A 120 0.01 5.14 -17.07
C GLY A 120 1.33 4.84 -16.35
N VAL A 121 1.30 4.48 -15.06
CA VAL A 121 2.53 4.15 -14.33
C VAL A 121 3.23 2.95 -14.99
N PRO A 122 4.55 3.05 -15.27
CA PRO A 122 5.33 1.96 -15.85
C PRO A 122 5.27 0.67 -15.02
N LEU A 123 5.29 -0.48 -15.69
CA LEU A 123 5.11 -1.78 -15.03
C LEU A 123 6.27 -2.12 -14.09
N ASP A 124 7.49 -1.72 -14.41
CA ASP A 124 8.67 -1.87 -13.58
C ASP A 124 8.55 -1.10 -12.26
N ILE A 125 8.01 0.12 -12.29
CA ILE A 125 7.71 0.92 -11.10
C ILE A 125 6.62 0.24 -10.26
N ILE A 126 5.54 -0.24 -10.89
CA ILE A 126 4.47 -0.99 -10.19
C ILE A 126 5.02 -2.27 -9.57
N HIS A 127 5.85 -3.02 -10.30
CA HIS A 127 6.48 -4.24 -9.80
C HIS A 127 7.38 -3.95 -8.60
N SER A 128 8.20 -2.90 -8.68
CA SER A 128 9.05 -2.46 -7.57
C SER A 128 8.22 -2.11 -6.32
N ALA A 129 7.22 -1.25 -6.47
CA ALA A 129 6.33 -0.84 -5.38
C ALA A 129 5.51 -2.01 -4.79
N ALA A 130 5.11 -2.96 -5.64
CA ALA A 130 4.41 -4.17 -5.22
C ALA A 130 5.35 -5.29 -4.73
N GLY A 131 6.67 -5.06 -4.64
CA GLY A 131 7.62 -6.08 -4.19
C GLY A 131 7.62 -7.34 -5.08
N TRP A 132 7.54 -7.16 -6.39
CA TRP A 132 7.65 -8.21 -7.40
C TRP A 132 8.95 -8.07 -8.20
N SER A 133 9.40 -9.19 -8.77
CA SER A 133 10.49 -9.16 -9.74
C SER A 133 10.08 -8.44 -11.02
N LYS A 134 11.03 -7.82 -11.72
CA LYS A 134 10.81 -7.11 -12.98
C LYS A 134 10.04 -7.96 -14.02
N ASN A 135 10.34 -9.25 -14.09
CA ASN A 135 9.75 -10.20 -15.04
C ASN A 135 8.54 -10.96 -14.46
N SER A 136 7.96 -10.50 -13.35
CA SER A 136 6.82 -11.16 -12.72
C SER A 136 5.59 -11.14 -13.62
N LYS A 137 5.02 -12.32 -13.89
CA LYS A 137 3.71 -12.45 -14.55
C LYS A 137 2.54 -12.24 -13.58
N THR A 138 2.81 -12.08 -12.28
CA THR A 138 1.79 -11.96 -11.22
C THR A 138 0.84 -10.79 -11.50
N PHE A 139 1.37 -9.62 -11.88
CA PHE A 139 0.54 -8.45 -12.18
C PHE A 139 -0.45 -8.75 -13.30
N ALA A 140 0.06 -9.19 -14.46
CA ALA A 140 -0.76 -9.47 -15.63
C ALA A 140 -1.82 -10.54 -15.36
N LYS A 141 -1.48 -11.58 -14.60
CA LYS A 141 -2.38 -12.71 -14.34
C LYS A 141 -3.47 -12.42 -13.31
N PHE A 142 -3.15 -11.69 -12.24
CA PHE A 142 -4.05 -11.59 -11.08
C PHE A 142 -4.51 -10.16 -10.78
N TYR A 143 -3.79 -9.15 -11.25
CA TYR A 143 -3.98 -7.75 -10.85
C TYR A 143 -4.36 -6.84 -12.02
N LYS A 144 -4.13 -7.20 -13.28
CA LYS A 144 -4.63 -6.44 -14.45
C LYS A 144 -6.13 -6.70 -14.64
N ARG A 145 -6.97 -6.09 -13.80
CA ARG A 145 -8.44 -6.20 -13.92
C ARG A 145 -8.98 -5.01 -14.72
N PRO A 146 -9.46 -5.21 -15.96
CA PRO A 146 -10.13 -4.14 -16.70
C PRO A 146 -11.43 -3.76 -15.98
N LEU A 147 -11.75 -2.46 -16.00
CA LEU A 147 -13.11 -2.03 -15.69
C LEU A 147 -13.97 -2.53 -16.85
N ARG A 148 -14.86 -3.48 -16.57
CA ARG A 148 -15.76 -4.03 -17.59
C ARG A 148 -16.93 -3.06 -17.72
N ASP A 149 -16.94 -2.26 -18.77
CA ASP A 149 -18.20 -1.70 -19.28
C ASP A 149 -18.83 -2.80 -20.16
N PRO A 150 -19.98 -3.38 -19.75
CA PRO A 150 -20.66 -4.43 -20.52
C PRO A 150 -20.95 -4.01 -21.97
N HIS A 151 -21.05 -2.71 -22.21
CA HIS A 151 -21.34 -2.13 -23.51
C HIS A 151 -20.10 -1.60 -24.22
N ALA A 152 -18.88 -1.70 -23.65
CA ALA A 152 -17.67 -1.17 -24.28
C ALA A 152 -17.46 -1.71 -25.69
N PHE A 153 -17.70 -3.01 -25.89
CA PHE A 153 -17.57 -3.65 -27.20
C PHE A 153 -18.58 -3.08 -28.20
N ALA A 154 -19.87 -3.04 -27.82
CA ALA A 154 -20.93 -2.50 -28.67
C ALA A 154 -20.71 -1.01 -28.99
N LYS A 155 -20.34 -0.20 -28.00
CA LYS A 155 -20.02 1.23 -28.17
C LYS A 155 -18.84 1.45 -29.09
N ALA A 156 -17.78 0.65 -28.99
CA ALA A 156 -16.60 0.76 -29.86
C ALA A 156 -16.95 0.47 -31.33
N ILE A 157 -17.81 -0.53 -31.58
CA ILE A 157 -18.29 -0.84 -32.93
C ILE A 157 -19.18 0.29 -33.46
N LEU A 158 -20.13 0.78 -32.65
CA LEU A 158 -21.06 1.84 -33.03
C LEU A 158 -20.39 3.22 -33.21
N ALA A 159 -19.25 3.45 -32.57
CA ALA A 159 -18.48 4.69 -32.70
C ALA A 159 -17.71 4.79 -34.03
N ASN A 160 -17.45 3.67 -34.70
CA ASN A 160 -16.97 3.67 -36.09
C ASN A 160 -18.15 3.91 -37.03
N LYS A 161 -18.62 5.16 -37.10
CA LYS A 161 -19.38 5.62 -38.26
C LYS A 161 -18.37 6.05 -39.32
N SER A 162 -18.32 5.28 -40.40
CA SER A 162 -17.76 5.65 -41.71
C SER A 162 -18.29 6.99 -42.19
#